data_AF-A0A2E6BVE0-F1
#
_entry.id   AF-A0A2E6BVE0-F1
#
_cell.length_a   1.000
_cell.length_b   1.000
_cell.length_c   1.000
_cell.angle_alpha   90.00
_cell.angle_beta   90.00
_cell.angle_gamma   90.00
#
_symmetry.space_group_name_H-M   'P 1'
#
loop_
_entity.id
_entity.type
_entity.pdbx_description
1 polymer ?
#
loop_
_entity_poly.entity_id
_entity_poly.type
_entity_poly.pdbx_seq_one_letter_code
_entity_poly.pdbx_strand_id
1 'polypeptide(L)'
;MSLKTTKNSSPLLGLFLTFCLSIFFVGNIFAQSSIGSCSDFAVGTNASWSYVLTATTIADGEASQGAQTFTMNVTSLPEGGANVRVYKTTQSGNAFFGPAVALTSGENSLTVAAVGFDRAVKFQFSNGEVEFDALSVNGEGSACVAPPADVTSSTTGTCGDFAAGPNATWTSVLTAALAADGESSQAAQSFTINITSLPDGGANYRVVKTVPNGNFNNGPATALTLGENTKTVAAVDFNRTVKFQFSSEDIEFDALSVNGVASDCIDAVVADVPGCMDASACNYNADATVDDGSCLSDDCAGECGGSATLDECGVCGGSGPLEGFDCDGNALCAGEVLELNDTYGDGWNGNIVTINGVDYTITDDPSIDDGYTAAFCVPAADCYVISWTMGSYASETSWSFMGV
;
A
#
# COMPACT_ATOMS: atom_id res chain seq x y z
N MET A 1 74.65 -21.80 19.95
CA MET A 1 73.79 -22.95 20.32
C MET A 1 72.67 -22.41 21.21
N SER A 2 71.43 -22.49 20.73
CA SER A 2 70.11 -22.16 21.32
C SER A 2 69.93 -20.96 22.27
N LEU A 3 69.06 -20.07 21.81
CA LEU A 3 68.34 -18.98 22.49
C LEU A 3 67.51 -19.46 23.71
N LYS A 4 67.30 -18.57 24.69
CA LYS A 4 65.98 -17.91 24.90
C LYS A 4 66.03 -16.73 25.87
N THR A 5 65.40 -15.67 25.40
CA THR A 5 65.22 -14.31 25.91
C THR A 5 64.20 -14.24 27.05
N THR A 6 64.50 -13.41 28.06
CA THR A 6 63.63 -13.07 29.19
C THR A 6 62.68 -11.92 28.85
N LYS A 7 61.41 -12.09 29.25
CA LYS A 7 60.31 -11.10 29.19
C LYS A 7 60.65 -9.85 29.99
N ASN A 8 60.36 -8.67 29.43
CA ASN A 8 60.17 -7.45 30.20
C ASN A 8 58.86 -6.76 29.77
N SER A 9 58.14 -6.29 30.78
CA SER A 9 56.77 -5.81 30.80
C SER A 9 56.60 -4.39 30.23
N SER A 10 55.45 -4.11 29.61
CA SER A 10 54.90 -2.76 29.41
C SER A 10 53.36 -2.83 29.40
N PRO A 11 52.65 -1.80 29.93
CA PRO A 11 51.23 -1.89 30.23
C PRO A 11 50.37 -1.55 29.00
N LEU A 12 49.34 -2.37 28.76
CA LEU A 12 48.33 -2.12 27.74
C LEU A 12 47.26 -1.18 28.30
N LEU A 13 47.16 -0.02 27.64
CA LEU A 13 46.11 0.97 27.75
C LEU A 13 44.76 0.32 27.42
N GLY A 14 43.85 0.25 28.41
CA GLY A 14 42.52 -0.33 28.25
C GLY A 14 41.63 0.53 27.37
N LEU A 15 41.46 0.11 26.12
CA LEU A 15 40.44 0.61 25.22
C LEU A 15 39.09 -0.03 25.62
N PHE A 16 38.29 0.68 26.40
CA PHE A 16 36.90 0.32 26.66
C PHE A 16 36.10 0.50 25.36
N LEU A 17 36.00 -0.58 24.59
CA LEU A 17 35.08 -0.64 23.45
C LEU A 17 33.68 -0.93 24.02
N THR A 18 32.89 0.12 24.25
CA THR A 18 31.48 -0.01 24.58
C THR A 18 30.77 -0.60 23.37
N PHE A 19 30.54 -1.92 23.42
CA PHE A 19 29.75 -2.64 22.44
C PHE A 19 28.29 -2.20 22.61
N CYS A 20 27.87 -1.18 21.85
CA CYS A 20 26.47 -0.82 21.74
C CYS A 20 25.80 -1.93 20.94
N LEU A 21 25.25 -2.92 21.64
CA LEU A 21 24.41 -3.96 21.07
C LEU A 21 23.14 -3.28 20.55
N SER A 22 23.16 -2.83 19.30
CA SER A 22 21.97 -2.45 18.57
C SER A 22 21.12 -3.71 18.39
N ILE A 23 20.20 -3.92 19.33
CA ILE A 23 19.11 -4.86 19.19
C ILE A 23 18.26 -4.33 18.03
N PHE A 24 18.48 -4.84 16.83
CA PHE A 24 17.48 -4.76 15.77
C PHE A 24 16.31 -5.62 16.24
N PHE A 25 15.31 -4.98 16.86
CA PHE A 25 13.98 -5.54 16.89
C PHE A 25 13.53 -5.61 15.43
N VAL A 26 13.53 -6.80 14.84
CA VAL A 26 12.61 -7.10 13.75
C VAL A 26 11.26 -7.25 14.44
N GLY A 27 10.64 -6.13 14.78
CA GLY A 27 9.24 -6.10 15.12
C GLY A 27 8.49 -6.50 13.86
N ASN A 28 7.57 -7.45 13.96
CA ASN A 28 6.59 -7.69 12.91
C ASN A 28 5.98 -6.32 12.55
N ILE A 29 6.16 -5.90 11.29
CA ILE A 29 5.61 -4.65 10.77
C ILE A 29 4.11 -4.90 10.61
N PHE A 30 3.36 -4.76 11.70
CA PHE A 30 1.93 -4.48 11.58
C PHE A 30 1.80 -3.03 11.09
N ALA A 31 0.97 -2.80 10.09
CA ALA A 31 0.79 -1.50 9.42
C ALA A 31 0.15 -0.47 10.35
N GLN A 32 0.93 0.04 11.29
CA GLN A 32 0.52 1.01 12.30
C GLN A 32 0.70 2.44 11.77
N SER A 33 -0.21 3.34 12.14
CA SER A 33 -0.18 4.76 11.81
C SER A 33 -0.40 5.60 13.07
N SER A 34 -0.02 6.88 12.99
CA SER A 34 -0.30 7.87 14.03
C SER A 34 -1.43 8.80 13.60
N ILE A 35 -2.20 9.34 14.55
CA ILE A 35 -3.23 10.36 14.25
C ILE A 35 -2.62 11.55 13.49
N GLY A 36 -1.39 11.94 13.81
CA GLY A 36 -0.73 13.09 13.19
C GLY A 36 -0.19 12.85 11.78
N SER A 37 0.04 11.59 11.40
CA SER A 37 0.52 11.20 10.06
C SER A 37 -0.59 10.73 9.14
N CYS A 38 -1.80 10.48 9.66
CA CYS A 38 -2.92 9.96 8.91
C CYS A 38 -3.70 11.07 8.18
N SER A 39 -3.92 10.87 6.87
CA SER A 39 -4.66 11.79 6.00
C SER A 39 -6.13 12.00 6.40
N ASP A 40 -6.75 11.05 7.12
CA ASP A 40 -8.14 11.17 7.56
C ASP A 40 -8.33 12.21 8.67
N PHE A 41 -7.24 12.65 9.31
CA PHE A 41 -7.26 13.70 10.33
C PHE A 41 -6.85 15.04 9.74
N ALA A 42 -7.75 16.01 9.80
CA ALA A 42 -7.42 17.40 9.52
C ALA A 42 -6.83 18.08 10.77
N VAL A 43 -5.84 18.96 10.58
CA VAL A 43 -5.35 19.81 11.67
C VAL A 43 -6.38 20.90 11.99
N GLY A 44 -6.94 20.84 13.20
CA GLY A 44 -7.90 21.79 13.73
C GLY A 44 -7.25 23.08 14.23
N THR A 45 -8.03 24.16 14.32
CA THR A 45 -7.58 25.47 14.82
C THR A 45 -7.52 25.57 16.35
N ASN A 46 -7.98 24.54 17.06
CA ASN A 46 -7.98 24.52 18.53
C ASN A 46 -6.74 23.77 19.04
N ALA A 47 -5.84 24.49 19.70
CA ALA A 47 -4.56 23.94 20.18
C ALA A 47 -4.69 22.80 21.22
N SER A 48 -5.85 22.63 21.86
CA SER A 48 -6.11 21.52 22.79
C SER A 48 -6.81 20.33 22.13
N TRP A 49 -7.23 20.48 20.87
CA TRP A 49 -8.04 19.55 20.09
C TRP A 49 -7.63 19.64 18.62
N SER A 50 -6.34 19.40 18.40
CA SER A 50 -5.61 19.78 17.19
C SER A 50 -5.84 18.83 16.02
N TYR A 51 -6.44 17.66 16.23
CA TYR A 51 -6.66 16.67 15.18
C TYR A 51 -8.15 16.37 15.07
N VAL A 52 -8.70 16.43 13.86
CA VAL A 52 -10.14 16.40 13.61
C VAL A 52 -10.47 15.34 12.58
N LEU A 53 -11.17 14.29 13.03
CA LEU A 53 -11.77 13.27 12.19
C LEU A 53 -13.20 13.68 11.86
N THR A 54 -13.52 13.88 10.59
CA THR A 54 -14.86 14.29 10.15
C THR A 54 -15.70 13.05 9.82
N ALA A 55 -16.81 12.87 10.53
CA ALA A 55 -17.73 11.76 10.27
C ALA A 55 -18.79 12.14 9.24
N THR A 56 -19.32 13.36 9.33
CA THR A 56 -20.28 13.91 8.36
C THR A 56 -20.32 15.44 8.45
N THR A 57 -20.77 16.08 7.38
CA THR A 57 -21.02 17.51 7.27
C THR A 57 -22.50 17.81 7.05
N ILE A 58 -22.89 19.06 7.27
CA ILE A 58 -24.27 19.52 6.95
C ILE A 58 -24.59 19.34 5.46
N ALA A 59 -23.59 19.42 4.58
CA ALA A 59 -23.78 19.27 3.14
C ALA A 59 -24.18 17.85 2.73
N ASP A 60 -23.96 16.86 3.60
CA ASP A 60 -24.29 15.46 3.34
C ASP A 60 -25.82 15.20 3.49
N GLY A 61 -26.59 16.20 3.91
CA GLY A 61 -28.06 16.15 3.96
C GLY A 61 -28.58 15.03 4.86
N GLU A 62 -29.53 14.24 4.36
CA GLU A 62 -30.16 13.14 5.11
C GLU A 62 -29.14 12.11 5.65
N ALA A 63 -28.01 11.90 4.96
CA ALA A 63 -26.97 10.98 5.44
C ALA A 63 -26.36 11.43 6.78
N SER A 64 -26.31 12.74 7.03
CA SER A 64 -25.79 13.30 8.28
C SER A 64 -26.69 13.08 9.51
N GLN A 65 -27.96 12.74 9.26
CA GLN A 65 -28.97 12.53 10.29
C GLN A 65 -28.82 11.18 11.00
N GLY A 66 -28.22 10.19 10.32
CA GLY A 66 -27.93 8.87 10.86
C GLY A 66 -26.98 8.91 12.07
N ALA A 67 -26.91 7.80 12.80
CA ALA A 67 -25.92 7.66 13.87
C ALA A 67 -24.52 7.71 13.28
N GLN A 68 -23.62 8.44 13.94
CA GLN A 68 -22.25 8.65 13.47
C GLN A 68 -21.30 8.04 14.47
N THR A 69 -20.41 7.16 14.03
CA THR A 69 -19.53 6.40 14.92
C THR A 69 -18.10 6.43 14.39
N PHE A 70 -17.12 6.50 15.28
CA PHE A 70 -15.78 6.02 14.96
C PHE A 70 -15.42 4.84 15.87
N THR A 71 -14.60 3.94 15.33
CA THR A 71 -13.94 2.86 16.07
C THR A 71 -12.46 2.93 15.76
N MET A 72 -11.62 2.79 16.79
CA MET A 72 -10.16 2.84 16.66
C MET A 72 -9.52 1.83 17.61
N ASN A 73 -8.60 1.01 17.11
CA ASN A 73 -7.76 0.17 17.97
C ASN A 73 -6.43 0.89 18.24
N VAL A 74 -6.23 1.32 19.49
CA VAL A 74 -5.06 2.11 19.89
C VAL A 74 -3.95 1.18 20.35
N THR A 75 -2.82 1.21 19.66
CA THR A 75 -1.65 0.38 19.99
C THR A 75 -0.74 1.06 21.00
N SER A 76 -0.65 2.39 20.98
CA SER A 76 0.11 3.14 21.98
C SER A 76 -0.41 4.55 22.21
N LEU A 77 -0.16 5.08 23.41
CA LEU A 77 -0.57 6.41 23.83
C LEU A 77 0.65 7.24 24.25
N PRO A 78 0.61 8.57 24.05
CA PRO A 78 1.68 9.46 24.50
C PRO A 78 1.77 9.55 26.03
N GLU A 79 2.91 10.02 26.53
CA GLU A 79 3.10 10.28 27.96
C GLU A 79 2.12 11.35 28.44
N GLY A 80 1.25 11.00 29.39
CA GLY A 80 0.14 11.85 29.84
C GLY A 80 -1.23 11.52 29.22
N GLY A 81 -1.27 10.55 28.30
CA GLY A 81 -2.50 10.06 27.66
C GLY A 81 -3.05 11.00 26.60
N ALA A 82 -4.11 10.56 25.93
CA ALA A 82 -4.82 11.35 24.94
C ALA A 82 -6.33 11.26 25.16
N ASN A 83 -7.06 12.28 24.72
CA ASN A 83 -8.50 12.35 24.83
C ASN A 83 -9.12 12.60 23.47
N VAL A 84 -10.36 12.12 23.31
CA VAL A 84 -11.26 12.42 22.20
C VAL A 84 -12.50 13.15 22.73
N ARG A 85 -13.07 14.05 21.94
CA ARG A 85 -14.39 14.64 22.21
C ARG A 85 -15.21 14.75 20.95
N VAL A 86 -16.53 14.81 21.14
CA VAL A 86 -17.47 15.04 20.04
C VAL A 86 -17.64 16.53 19.80
N TYR A 87 -17.53 16.94 18.54
CA TYR A 87 -18.11 18.16 18.01
C TYR A 87 -19.36 17.81 17.21
N LYS A 88 -20.45 18.57 17.37
CA LYS A 88 -21.61 18.48 16.48
C LYS A 88 -22.33 19.82 16.33
N THR A 89 -23.13 19.98 15.28
CA THR A 89 -24.08 21.10 15.19
C THR A 89 -25.45 20.70 15.74
N THR A 90 -26.08 21.64 16.43
CA THR A 90 -27.45 21.51 16.96
C THR A 90 -28.48 21.95 15.92
N GLN A 91 -29.76 21.68 16.18
CA GLN A 91 -30.85 22.08 15.27
C GLN A 91 -30.89 23.59 15.01
N SER A 92 -30.44 24.41 15.97
CA SER A 92 -30.35 25.87 15.82
C SER A 92 -29.08 26.32 15.07
N GLY A 93 -28.28 25.39 14.54
CA GLY A 93 -27.02 25.66 13.86
C GLY A 93 -25.83 25.92 14.80
N ASN A 94 -26.04 25.93 16.12
CA ASN A 94 -24.96 26.20 17.08
C ASN A 94 -24.03 24.99 17.23
N ALA A 95 -22.74 25.27 17.41
CA ALA A 95 -21.74 24.27 17.77
C ALA A 95 -21.96 23.73 19.19
N PHE A 96 -21.82 22.42 19.34
CA PHE A 96 -21.80 21.71 20.61
C PHE A 96 -20.50 20.93 20.73
N PHE A 97 -19.88 20.99 21.91
CA PHE A 97 -18.69 20.23 22.26
C PHE A 97 -19.02 19.33 23.45
N GLY A 98 -18.83 18.02 23.28
CA GLY A 98 -19.01 17.03 24.32
C GLY A 98 -17.88 17.07 25.37
N PRO A 99 -18.04 16.30 26.46
CA PRO A 99 -16.97 16.10 27.43
C PRO A 99 -15.76 15.41 26.78
N ALA A 100 -14.59 15.61 27.36
CA ALA A 100 -13.40 14.85 27.00
C ALA A 100 -13.54 13.41 27.49
N VAL A 101 -13.22 12.46 26.62
CA VAL A 101 -13.17 11.03 26.91
C VAL A 101 -11.74 10.57 26.72
N ALA A 102 -11.14 9.96 27.74
CA ALA A 102 -9.78 9.43 27.64
C ALA A 102 -9.75 8.22 26.72
N LEU A 103 -8.75 8.16 25.86
CA LEU A 103 -8.44 6.96 25.07
C LEU A 103 -7.70 5.95 25.94
N THR A 104 -7.97 4.68 25.72
CA THR A 104 -7.24 3.55 26.31
C THR A 104 -6.51 2.76 25.23
N SER A 105 -5.50 1.99 25.58
CA SER A 105 -4.96 0.98 24.65
C SER A 105 -6.03 -0.08 24.37
N GLY A 106 -6.07 -0.60 23.14
CA GLY A 106 -7.12 -1.48 22.63
C GLY A 106 -8.24 -0.72 21.93
N GLU A 107 -9.40 -1.37 21.79
CA GLU A 107 -10.55 -0.81 21.07
C GLU A 107 -11.17 0.39 21.81
N ASN A 108 -11.37 1.48 21.08
CA ASN A 108 -12.09 2.66 21.49
C ASN A 108 -13.20 2.94 20.49
N SER A 109 -14.41 3.25 20.96
CA SER A 109 -15.53 3.62 20.09
C SER A 109 -16.35 4.74 20.70
N LEU A 110 -16.79 5.69 19.88
CA LEU A 110 -17.78 6.70 20.27
C LEU A 110 -18.86 6.84 19.20
N THR A 111 -20.10 6.73 19.64
CA THR A 111 -21.29 6.90 18.79
C THR A 111 -22.06 8.16 19.16
N VAL A 112 -22.40 8.96 18.14
CA VAL A 112 -23.33 10.08 18.21
C VAL A 112 -24.66 9.62 17.64
N ALA A 113 -25.68 9.51 18.50
CA ALA A 113 -27.01 9.01 18.12
C ALA A 113 -27.66 9.81 16.97
N ALA A 114 -28.52 9.15 16.21
CA ALA A 114 -29.28 9.75 15.10
C ALA A 114 -30.19 10.91 15.55
N VAL A 115 -30.47 11.85 14.66
CA VAL A 115 -31.44 12.95 14.83
C VAL A 115 -32.26 13.12 13.54
N GLY A 116 -33.18 14.08 13.49
CA GLY A 116 -34.00 14.38 12.29
C GLY A 116 -33.70 15.74 11.64
N PHE A 117 -32.46 16.20 11.68
CA PHE A 117 -32.01 17.43 11.02
C PHE A 117 -30.56 17.32 10.57
N ASP A 118 -30.23 17.98 9.46
CA ASP A 118 -28.88 17.93 8.89
C ASP A 118 -27.86 18.58 9.83
N ARG A 119 -26.72 17.92 10.02
CA ARG A 119 -25.73 18.31 11.02
C ARG A 119 -24.32 17.96 10.59
N ALA A 120 -23.33 18.64 11.16
CA ALA A 120 -21.96 18.16 11.13
C ALA A 120 -21.68 17.34 12.40
N VAL A 121 -20.93 16.24 12.26
CA VAL A 121 -20.34 15.50 13.39
C VAL A 121 -18.86 15.29 13.13
N LYS A 122 -18.04 15.62 14.14
CA LYS A 122 -16.58 15.44 14.09
C LYS A 122 -16.10 14.90 15.42
N PHE A 123 -15.05 14.09 15.40
CA PHE A 123 -14.33 13.65 16.57
C PHE A 123 -13.02 14.40 16.63
N GLN A 124 -12.79 15.12 17.72
CA GLN A 124 -11.58 15.91 17.91
C GLN A 124 -10.68 15.21 18.92
N PHE A 125 -9.39 15.13 18.61
CA PHE A 125 -8.38 14.43 19.39
C PHE A 125 -7.36 15.43 19.93
N SER A 126 -6.91 15.20 21.16
CA SER A 126 -6.03 16.13 21.89
C SER A 126 -4.55 15.98 21.52
N ASN A 127 -4.15 14.86 20.91
CA ASN A 127 -2.75 14.55 20.60
C ASN A 127 -2.66 13.71 19.30
N GLY A 128 -1.64 13.96 18.48
CA GLY A 128 -1.37 13.29 17.21
C GLY A 128 -0.44 12.09 17.32
N GLU A 129 0.26 11.93 18.45
CA GLU A 129 1.15 10.81 18.76
C GLU A 129 0.40 9.54 19.20
N VAL A 130 -0.93 9.54 19.15
CA VAL A 130 -1.71 8.32 19.37
C VAL A 130 -1.49 7.40 18.18
N GLU A 131 -0.96 6.23 18.46
CA GLU A 131 -0.73 5.20 17.46
C GLU A 131 -1.90 4.22 17.42
N PHE A 132 -2.27 3.80 16.22
CA PHE A 132 -3.37 2.87 15.97
C PHE A 132 -3.05 1.95 14.80
N ASP A 133 -3.63 0.75 14.82
CA ASP A 133 -3.52 -0.25 13.76
C ASP A 133 -4.89 -0.54 13.09
N ALA A 134 -5.98 0.03 13.60
CA ALA A 134 -7.29 0.01 12.98
C ALA A 134 -8.04 1.32 13.24
N LEU A 135 -8.68 1.87 12.21
CA LEU A 135 -9.59 3.02 12.30
C LEU A 135 -10.74 2.82 11.32
N SER A 136 -11.97 3.05 11.79
CA SER A 136 -13.17 3.10 10.96
C SER A 136 -14.06 4.27 11.34
N VAL A 137 -14.68 4.88 10.33
CA VAL A 137 -15.69 5.94 10.48
C VAL A 137 -16.97 5.49 9.79
N ASN A 138 -18.06 5.39 10.54
CA ASN A 138 -19.37 4.94 10.05
C ASN A 138 -19.36 3.56 9.37
N GLY A 139 -18.41 2.69 9.72
CA GLY A 139 -18.24 1.37 9.11
C GLY A 139 -17.25 1.34 7.94
N GLU A 140 -16.81 2.50 7.44
CA GLU A 140 -15.80 2.61 6.40
C GLU A 140 -14.39 2.60 7.03
N GLY A 141 -13.47 1.80 6.49
CA GLY A 141 -12.09 1.71 6.98
C GLY A 141 -11.23 2.92 6.59
N SER A 142 -10.21 3.21 7.40
CA SER A 142 -9.21 4.24 7.11
C SER A 142 -8.19 3.73 6.10
N ALA A 143 -7.75 4.61 5.18
CA ALA A 143 -6.63 4.34 4.27
C ALA A 143 -5.25 4.55 4.93
N CYS A 144 -5.21 5.13 6.14
CA CYS A 144 -3.97 5.44 6.84
C CYS A 144 -3.31 4.23 7.49
N VAL A 145 -4.08 3.17 7.67
CA VAL A 145 -3.64 1.85 8.12
C VAL A 145 -3.93 0.91 6.97
N ALA A 146 -3.03 -0.03 6.70
CA ALA A 146 -3.42 -1.12 5.82
C ALA A 146 -4.66 -1.78 6.47
N PRO A 147 -5.66 -2.22 5.68
CA PRO A 147 -6.75 -3.00 6.23
C PRO A 147 -6.14 -4.07 7.13
N PRO A 148 -6.69 -4.32 8.34
CA PRO A 148 -6.31 -5.52 9.08
C PRO A 148 -6.38 -6.67 8.07
N ALA A 149 -5.33 -7.48 7.98
CA ALA A 149 -5.40 -8.69 7.18
C ALA A 149 -6.73 -9.35 7.56
N ASP A 150 -7.63 -9.52 6.58
CA ASP A 150 -8.95 -10.10 6.81
C ASP A 150 -8.67 -11.39 7.58
N VAL A 151 -9.00 -11.39 8.88
CA VAL A 151 -8.71 -12.55 9.71
C VAL A 151 -9.74 -13.55 9.26
N THR A 152 -9.37 -14.37 8.29
CA THR A 152 -10.27 -15.33 7.68
C THR A 152 -10.68 -16.31 8.74
N SER A 153 -11.84 -16.10 9.34
CA SER A 153 -12.42 -17.01 10.29
C SER A 153 -13.13 -18.14 9.54
N SER A 154 -13.13 -19.32 10.15
CA SER A 154 -13.88 -20.47 9.69
C SER A 154 -14.80 -20.96 10.80
N THR A 155 -15.74 -21.83 10.47
CA THR A 155 -16.55 -22.50 11.49
C THR A 155 -16.33 -23.99 11.46
N THR A 156 -16.58 -24.65 12.59
CA THR A 156 -16.48 -26.11 12.69
C THR A 156 -17.47 -26.86 11.80
N GLY A 157 -18.44 -26.17 11.18
CA GLY A 157 -19.36 -26.70 10.17
C GLY A 157 -18.94 -26.46 8.72
N THR A 158 -18.08 -25.48 8.45
CA THR A 158 -17.62 -25.14 7.08
C THR A 158 -16.19 -25.61 6.79
N CYS A 159 -15.35 -25.73 7.81
CA CYS A 159 -13.97 -26.20 7.67
C CYS A 159 -13.91 -27.68 7.28
N GLY A 160 -13.17 -27.98 6.21
CA GLY A 160 -12.97 -29.33 5.68
C GLY A 160 -12.27 -30.32 6.62
N ASP A 161 -11.56 -29.84 7.65
CA ASP A 161 -10.91 -30.68 8.65
C ASP A 161 -11.91 -31.30 9.65
N PHE A 162 -13.13 -30.76 9.73
CA PHE A 162 -14.20 -31.30 10.56
C PHE A 162 -15.13 -32.18 9.73
N ALA A 163 -15.24 -33.45 10.14
CA ALA A 163 -16.27 -34.34 9.64
C ALA A 163 -17.57 -34.19 10.45
N ALA A 164 -18.70 -34.55 9.85
CA ALA A 164 -19.98 -34.63 10.55
C ALA A 164 -19.90 -35.56 11.77
N GLY A 165 -20.45 -35.10 12.87
CA GLY A 165 -20.42 -35.78 14.15
C GLY A 165 -21.48 -36.85 14.32
N PRO A 166 -21.37 -37.67 15.37
CA PRO A 166 -22.20 -38.87 15.52
C PRO A 166 -23.68 -38.59 15.84
N ASN A 167 -24.04 -37.36 16.25
CA ASN A 167 -25.41 -36.97 16.61
C ASN A 167 -25.54 -35.45 16.80
N ALA A 168 -26.76 -34.99 17.06
CA ALA A 168 -27.08 -33.57 17.27
C ALA A 168 -26.40 -32.90 18.49
N THR A 169 -25.76 -33.64 19.40
CA THR A 169 -25.03 -33.08 20.55
C THR A 169 -23.53 -32.97 20.31
N TRP A 170 -23.01 -33.74 19.35
CA TRP A 170 -21.62 -33.77 18.96
C TRP A 170 -21.60 -33.70 17.45
N THR A 171 -21.63 -32.49 16.91
CA THR A 171 -21.96 -32.19 15.51
C THR A 171 -20.73 -32.15 14.61
N SER A 172 -19.55 -31.87 15.17
CA SER A 172 -18.30 -31.79 14.40
C SER A 172 -17.21 -32.68 15.00
N VAL A 173 -16.41 -33.32 14.15
CA VAL A 173 -15.36 -34.28 14.53
C VAL A 173 -14.04 -33.92 13.84
N LEU A 174 -13.05 -33.56 14.65
CA LEU A 174 -11.67 -33.39 14.22
C LEU A 174 -10.90 -34.68 14.47
N THR A 175 -10.32 -35.29 13.43
CA THR A 175 -9.56 -36.54 13.56
C THR A 175 -8.07 -36.23 13.66
N ALA A 176 -7.44 -36.61 14.77
CA ALA A 176 -5.99 -36.41 14.97
C ALA A 176 -5.16 -37.62 14.58
N ALA A 177 -5.69 -38.84 14.77
CA ALA A 177 -5.07 -40.07 14.31
C ALA A 177 -6.11 -41.20 14.16
N LEU A 178 -5.83 -42.14 13.26
CA LEU A 178 -6.54 -43.40 13.10
C LEU A 178 -5.63 -44.56 13.53
N ALA A 179 -6.23 -45.63 14.05
CA ALA A 179 -5.48 -46.85 14.35
C ALA A 179 -4.78 -47.46 13.12
N ALA A 180 -5.27 -47.15 11.92
CA ALA A 180 -4.68 -47.57 10.64
C ALA A 180 -3.35 -46.86 10.33
N ASP A 181 -3.07 -45.72 10.97
CA ASP A 181 -1.84 -44.95 10.74
C ASP A 181 -0.60 -45.60 11.36
N GLY A 182 -0.78 -46.69 12.12
CA GLY A 182 0.32 -47.46 12.68
C GLY A 182 0.97 -46.77 13.88
N GLU A 183 2.30 -46.81 13.95
CA GLU A 183 3.08 -46.27 15.07
C GLU A 183 2.88 -44.76 15.27
N SER A 184 2.57 -44.00 14.21
CA SER A 184 2.30 -42.56 14.33
C SER A 184 1.08 -42.25 15.22
N SER A 185 0.08 -43.14 15.23
CA SER A 185 -1.12 -43.01 16.07
C SER A 185 -0.85 -43.19 17.57
N GLN A 186 0.29 -43.79 17.91
CA GLN A 186 0.72 -44.05 19.28
C GLN A 186 1.29 -42.80 19.93
N ALA A 187 1.81 -41.86 19.14
CA ALA A 187 2.36 -40.59 19.63
C ALA A 187 1.30 -39.75 20.37
N ALA A 188 1.76 -38.70 21.06
CA ALA A 188 0.86 -37.72 21.64
C ALA A 188 0.09 -37.03 20.51
N GLN A 189 -1.22 -36.88 20.69
CA GLN A 189 -2.11 -36.28 19.70
C GLN A 189 -2.71 -35.01 20.27
N SER A 190 -2.84 -33.94 19.49
CA SER A 190 -3.35 -32.67 19.98
C SER A 190 -4.12 -31.86 18.97
N PHE A 191 -4.92 -30.92 19.47
CA PHE A 191 -5.35 -29.75 18.71
C PHE A 191 -5.03 -28.48 19.51
N THR A 192 -4.82 -27.38 18.79
CA THR A 192 -4.89 -26.02 19.30
C THR A 192 -5.82 -25.23 18.39
N ILE A 193 -6.81 -24.54 18.95
CA ILE A 193 -7.78 -23.74 18.21
C ILE A 193 -7.95 -22.38 18.91
N ASN A 194 -7.91 -21.28 18.16
CA ASN A 194 -8.20 -19.95 18.69
C ASN A 194 -9.64 -19.56 18.34
N ILE A 195 -10.50 -19.47 19.34
CA ILE A 195 -11.94 -19.28 19.15
C ILE A 195 -12.28 -17.81 19.20
N THR A 196 -12.92 -17.30 18.15
CA THR A 196 -13.36 -15.91 18.03
C THR A 196 -14.82 -15.72 18.44
N SER A 197 -15.66 -16.75 18.25
CA SER A 197 -17.07 -16.71 18.63
C SER A 197 -17.61 -18.10 19.04
N LEU A 198 -18.60 -18.10 19.94
CA LEU A 198 -19.29 -19.28 20.43
C LEU A 198 -20.81 -19.12 20.26
N PRO A 199 -21.55 -20.22 20.04
CA PRO A 199 -23.01 -20.18 19.99
C PRO A 199 -23.63 -19.79 21.34
N ASP A 200 -24.88 -19.33 21.30
CA ASP A 200 -25.67 -19.06 22.51
C ASP A 200 -25.75 -20.30 23.41
N GLY A 201 -25.28 -20.16 24.66
CA GLY A 201 -25.16 -21.27 25.62
C GLY A 201 -23.78 -21.95 25.63
N GLY A 202 -22.84 -21.50 24.81
CA GLY A 202 -21.47 -21.99 24.73
C GLY A 202 -21.34 -23.31 23.99
N ALA A 203 -20.10 -23.78 23.82
CA ALA A 203 -19.81 -25.07 23.21
C ALA A 203 -18.80 -25.86 24.05
N ASN A 204 -18.77 -27.17 23.83
CA ASN A 204 -17.87 -28.09 24.50
C ASN A 204 -17.12 -28.94 23.48
N TYR A 205 -15.94 -29.40 23.86
CA TYR A 205 -15.26 -30.49 23.19
C TYR A 205 -15.19 -31.74 24.08
N ARG A 206 -14.97 -32.92 23.48
CA ARG A 206 -14.55 -34.12 24.20
C ARG A 206 -13.54 -34.93 23.40
N VAL A 207 -12.73 -35.70 24.12
CA VAL A 207 -11.80 -36.66 23.51
C VAL A 207 -12.51 -37.99 23.29
N VAL A 208 -12.45 -38.52 22.08
CA VAL A 208 -12.91 -39.86 21.72
C VAL A 208 -11.73 -40.66 21.23
N LYS A 209 -11.40 -41.76 21.90
CA LYS A 209 -10.22 -42.57 21.57
C LYS A 209 -10.47 -44.05 21.73
N THR A 210 -9.73 -44.89 21.01
CA THR A 210 -9.76 -46.34 21.27
C THR A 210 -8.82 -46.71 22.43
N VAL A 211 -9.24 -47.70 23.22
CA VAL A 211 -8.42 -48.36 24.26
C VAL A 211 -7.79 -49.64 23.69
N PRO A 212 -6.87 -50.34 24.39
CA PRO A 212 -6.11 -51.47 23.82
C PRO A 212 -6.96 -52.61 23.25
N ASN A 213 -8.20 -52.80 23.75
CA ASN A 213 -9.12 -53.82 23.25
C ASN A 213 -9.91 -53.37 22.00
N GLY A 214 -9.58 -52.20 21.43
CA GLY A 214 -10.24 -51.63 20.25
C GLY A 214 -11.54 -50.87 20.53
N ASN A 215 -12.06 -50.91 21.76
CA ASN A 215 -13.30 -50.21 22.10
C ASN A 215 -13.08 -48.70 22.21
N PHE A 216 -14.10 -47.92 21.83
CA PHE A 216 -14.09 -46.47 22.02
C PHE A 216 -14.33 -46.11 23.50
N ASN A 217 -13.56 -45.13 23.96
CA ASN A 217 -13.70 -44.45 25.23
C ASN A 217 -13.98 -42.97 24.95
N ASN A 218 -15.14 -42.51 25.38
CA ASN A 218 -15.56 -41.12 25.25
C ASN A 218 -15.27 -40.41 26.59
N GLY A 219 -14.40 -39.41 26.55
CA GLY A 219 -14.11 -38.57 27.70
C GLY A 219 -15.27 -37.65 28.08
N PRO A 220 -15.16 -36.96 29.23
CA PRO A 220 -16.13 -35.96 29.64
C PRO A 220 -16.14 -34.76 28.67
N ALA A 221 -17.27 -34.07 28.63
CA ALA A 221 -17.36 -32.77 27.95
C ALA A 221 -16.53 -31.73 28.71
N THR A 222 -15.80 -30.89 27.98
CA THR A 222 -15.03 -29.77 28.49
C THR A 222 -15.47 -28.52 27.75
N ALA A 223 -15.84 -27.47 28.49
CA ALA A 223 -16.27 -26.21 27.90
C ALA A 223 -15.11 -25.55 27.14
N LEU A 224 -15.44 -24.95 26.01
CA LEU A 224 -14.56 -24.08 25.25
C LEU A 224 -14.69 -22.65 25.75
N THR A 225 -13.61 -21.88 25.69
CA THR A 225 -13.58 -20.44 25.99
C THR A 225 -13.18 -19.65 24.75
N LEU A 226 -13.49 -18.36 24.70
CA LEU A 226 -12.91 -17.47 23.68
C LEU A 226 -11.39 -17.43 23.84
N GLY A 227 -10.68 -17.27 22.73
CA GLY A 227 -9.22 -17.35 22.65
C GLY A 227 -8.68 -18.78 22.47
N GLU A 228 -7.41 -18.98 22.81
CA GLU A 228 -6.71 -20.24 22.56
C GLU A 228 -7.22 -21.38 23.47
N ASN A 229 -7.56 -22.51 22.84
CA ASN A 229 -7.92 -23.75 23.50
C ASN A 229 -6.99 -24.87 22.99
N THR A 230 -6.23 -25.48 23.89
CA THR A 230 -5.33 -26.60 23.55
C THR A 230 -5.71 -27.86 24.29
N LYS A 231 -5.72 -28.99 23.57
CA LYS A 231 -5.80 -30.31 24.18
C LYS A 231 -4.74 -31.25 23.64
N THR A 232 -3.99 -31.86 24.55
CA THR A 232 -3.09 -32.98 24.25
C THR A 232 -3.58 -34.27 24.89
N VAL A 233 -3.54 -35.36 24.12
CA VAL A 233 -3.76 -36.74 24.53
C VAL A 233 -2.40 -37.44 24.55
N ALA A 234 -1.95 -37.85 25.73
CA ALA A 234 -0.63 -38.47 25.92
C ALA A 234 -0.41 -39.71 25.05
N ALA A 235 0.85 -39.97 24.69
CA ALA A 235 1.28 -41.14 23.91
C ALA A 235 0.95 -42.46 24.62
N VAL A 236 0.86 -43.54 23.84
CA VAL A 236 0.65 -44.93 24.29
C VAL A 236 1.55 -45.88 23.49
N ASP A 237 1.44 -47.18 23.73
CA ASP A 237 2.23 -48.27 23.12
C ASP A 237 1.40 -49.18 22.18
N PHE A 238 0.21 -48.75 21.76
CA PHE A 238 -0.66 -49.49 20.86
C PHE A 238 -1.34 -48.54 19.85
N ASN A 239 -1.56 -49.04 18.63
CA ASN A 239 -2.23 -48.26 17.59
C ASN A 239 -3.65 -47.90 18.02
N ARG A 240 -4.02 -46.64 17.86
CA ARG A 240 -5.32 -46.15 18.34
C ARG A 240 -5.89 -45.07 17.44
N THR A 241 -7.20 -44.92 17.49
CA THR A 241 -7.87 -43.76 16.92
C THR A 241 -7.97 -42.68 18.00
N VAL A 242 -7.71 -41.41 17.66
CA VAL A 242 -7.93 -40.24 18.52
C VAL A 242 -8.69 -39.19 17.71
N LYS A 243 -9.84 -38.77 18.26
CA LYS A 243 -10.73 -37.76 17.70
C LYS A 243 -11.12 -36.76 18.77
N PHE A 244 -11.33 -35.52 18.35
CA PHE A 244 -11.92 -34.47 19.17
C PHE A 244 -13.30 -34.17 18.60
N GLN A 245 -14.33 -34.31 19.43
CA GLN A 245 -15.70 -34.01 19.04
C GLN A 245 -16.10 -32.69 19.64
N PHE A 246 -16.78 -31.87 18.86
CA PHE A 246 -17.26 -30.53 19.21
C PHE A 246 -18.79 -30.54 19.21
N SER A 247 -19.39 -29.77 20.12
CA SER A 247 -20.83 -29.82 20.37
C SER A 247 -21.68 -28.89 19.49
N SER A 248 -21.06 -28.08 18.64
CA SER A 248 -21.73 -27.19 17.71
C SER A 248 -20.92 -27.06 16.43
N GLU A 249 -21.60 -26.78 15.32
CA GLU A 249 -21.00 -26.41 14.03
C GLU A 249 -20.69 -24.89 13.97
N ASP A 250 -21.35 -24.10 14.80
CA ASP A 250 -21.28 -22.62 14.85
C ASP A 250 -20.15 -22.10 15.75
N ILE A 251 -19.11 -22.91 16.01
CA ILE A 251 -17.91 -22.46 16.71
C ILE A 251 -17.03 -21.77 15.67
N GLU A 252 -16.80 -20.47 15.85
CA GLU A 252 -15.98 -19.65 14.95
C GLU A 252 -14.55 -19.57 15.47
N PHE A 253 -13.57 -19.69 14.58
CA PHE A 253 -12.16 -19.71 14.92
C PHE A 253 -11.30 -19.10 13.82
N ASP A 254 -10.17 -18.52 14.19
CA ASP A 254 -9.20 -17.85 13.31
C ASP A 254 -7.79 -18.50 13.38
N ALA A 255 -7.60 -19.53 14.20
CA ALA A 255 -6.44 -20.41 14.15
C ALA A 255 -6.86 -21.84 14.49
N LEU A 256 -6.36 -22.83 13.75
CA LEU A 256 -6.50 -24.25 14.08
C LEU A 256 -5.21 -24.98 13.70
N SER A 257 -4.76 -25.87 14.58
CA SER A 257 -3.71 -26.83 14.27
C SER A 257 -4.01 -28.19 14.88
N VAL A 258 -3.62 -29.25 14.16
CA VAL A 258 -3.72 -30.66 14.59
C VAL A 258 -2.34 -31.26 14.63
N ASN A 259 -1.93 -31.79 15.79
CA ASN A 259 -0.59 -32.34 16.01
C ASN A 259 0.55 -31.37 15.64
N GLY A 260 0.31 -30.05 15.75
CA GLY A 260 1.27 -29.00 15.40
C GLY A 260 1.31 -28.64 13.91
N VAL A 261 0.46 -29.24 13.08
CA VAL A 261 0.26 -28.86 11.67
C VAL A 261 -0.92 -27.89 11.60
N ALA A 262 -0.72 -26.70 11.04
CA ALA A 262 -1.78 -25.71 10.86
C ALA A 262 -2.85 -26.25 9.89
N SER A 263 -4.09 -25.80 10.11
CA SER A 263 -5.24 -26.14 9.27
C SER A 263 -5.31 -25.20 8.08
N ASP A 264 -5.54 -25.77 6.89
CA ASP A 264 -5.76 -24.99 5.67
C ASP A 264 -7.15 -24.32 5.65
N CYS A 265 -8.03 -24.63 6.62
CA CYS A 265 -9.36 -24.02 6.72
C CYS A 265 -9.36 -22.53 7.04
N ILE A 266 -8.20 -22.00 7.44
CA ILE A 266 -7.96 -20.61 7.81
C ILE A 266 -6.80 -20.04 6.99
N ASP A 267 -6.20 -20.85 6.12
CA ASP A 267 -5.33 -20.33 5.08
C ASP A 267 -6.21 -19.77 3.96
N ALA A 268 -6.61 -18.51 4.12
CA ALA A 268 -6.23 -17.62 3.06
C ALA A 268 -4.71 -17.44 3.14
N VAL A 269 -3.98 -18.34 2.47
CA VAL A 269 -2.96 -17.80 1.59
C VAL A 269 -3.76 -16.94 0.62
N VAL A 270 -4.07 -15.69 1.00
CA VAL A 270 -4.31 -14.63 0.04
C VAL A 270 -3.02 -14.68 -0.73
N ALA A 271 -3.04 -15.36 -1.88
CA ALA A 271 -1.88 -15.39 -2.74
C ALA A 271 -1.55 -13.92 -2.94
N ASP A 272 -0.37 -13.49 -2.47
CA ASP A 272 0.06 -12.12 -2.62
C ASP A 272 -0.26 -11.74 -4.06
N VAL A 273 -1.16 -10.77 -4.24
CA VAL A 273 -1.51 -10.25 -5.56
C VAL A 273 -0.49 -9.15 -5.79
N PRO A 274 0.61 -9.41 -6.52
CA PRO A 274 1.64 -8.41 -6.70
C PRO A 274 1.11 -7.39 -7.71
N GLY A 275 1.32 -6.12 -7.45
CA GLY A 275 0.98 -5.07 -8.39
C GLY A 275 1.19 -3.69 -7.80
N CYS A 276 1.01 -2.66 -8.63
CA CYS A 276 1.13 -1.29 -8.17
C CYS A 276 0.01 -0.91 -7.19
N MET A 277 0.39 -0.51 -5.98
CA MET A 277 -0.54 -0.06 -4.94
C MET A 277 -0.73 1.47 -4.89
N ASP A 278 0.02 2.23 -5.69
CA ASP A 278 -0.12 3.69 -5.77
C ASP A 278 -1.36 4.07 -6.62
N ALA A 279 -2.40 4.60 -5.97
CA ALA A 279 -3.65 5.01 -6.62
C ALA A 279 -3.48 6.16 -7.65
N SER A 280 -2.32 6.83 -7.65
CA SER A 280 -1.97 7.86 -8.65
C SER A 280 -1.23 7.30 -9.87
N ALA A 281 -0.77 6.05 -9.82
CA ALA A 281 -0.12 5.39 -10.94
C ALA A 281 -1.14 4.92 -11.98
N CYS A 282 -0.75 4.97 -13.26
CA CYS A 282 -1.63 4.61 -14.37
C CYS A 282 -1.92 3.10 -14.46
N ASN A 283 -1.11 2.26 -13.82
CA ASN A 283 -1.29 0.81 -13.71
C ASN A 283 -1.66 0.37 -12.29
N TYR A 284 -2.28 1.25 -11.50
CA TYR A 284 -2.84 0.92 -10.20
C TYR A 284 -3.71 -0.34 -10.25
N ASN A 285 -3.44 -1.28 -9.34
CA ASN A 285 -4.22 -2.49 -9.16
C ASN A 285 -4.89 -2.46 -7.79
N ALA A 286 -6.21 -2.28 -7.76
CA ALA A 286 -6.99 -2.25 -6.52
C ALA A 286 -7.03 -3.59 -5.77
N ASP A 287 -6.74 -4.69 -6.47
CA ASP A 287 -6.68 -6.02 -5.88
C ASP A 287 -5.27 -6.37 -5.38
N ALA A 288 -4.26 -5.51 -5.60
CA ALA A 288 -2.89 -5.77 -5.16
C ALA A 288 -2.76 -5.75 -3.64
N THR A 289 -2.19 -6.81 -3.08
CA THR A 289 -1.93 -6.94 -1.64
C THR A 289 -0.45 -6.74 -1.27
N VAL A 290 0.43 -6.72 -2.28
CA VAL A 290 1.87 -6.48 -2.15
C VAL A 290 2.34 -5.60 -3.29
N ASP A 291 3.04 -4.50 -2.96
CA ASP A 291 3.69 -3.64 -3.95
C ASP A 291 4.89 -4.38 -4.54
N ASP A 292 4.84 -4.61 -5.86
CA ASP A 292 5.91 -5.25 -6.62
C ASP A 292 6.88 -4.24 -7.26
N GLY A 293 6.68 -2.95 -7.00
CA GLY A 293 7.47 -1.87 -7.57
C GLY A 293 7.19 -1.63 -9.06
N SER A 294 6.09 -2.15 -9.59
CA SER A 294 5.72 -2.00 -11.00
C SER A 294 5.04 -0.67 -11.34
N CYS A 295 4.82 0.23 -10.37
CA CYS A 295 4.10 1.49 -10.59
C CYS A 295 4.68 2.34 -11.73
N LEU A 296 3.81 2.76 -12.64
CA LEU A 296 4.13 3.58 -13.81
C LEU A 296 3.40 4.93 -13.73
N SER A 297 4.06 5.96 -14.25
CA SER A 297 3.44 7.25 -14.53
C SER A 297 3.07 7.33 -16.01
N ASP A 298 2.04 8.11 -16.32
CA ASP A 298 1.78 8.52 -17.71
C ASP A 298 2.92 9.40 -18.22
N ASP A 299 3.28 9.24 -19.49
CA ASP A 299 4.16 10.17 -20.19
C ASP A 299 3.38 11.42 -20.65
N CYS A 300 4.03 12.35 -21.35
CA CYS A 300 3.34 13.56 -21.79
C CYS A 300 2.21 13.31 -22.82
N ALA A 301 2.16 12.13 -23.45
CA ALA A 301 1.14 11.75 -24.42
C ALA A 301 -0.04 11.06 -23.73
N GLY A 302 0.04 10.83 -22.41
CA GLY A 302 -0.95 10.07 -21.66
C GLY A 302 -0.77 8.56 -21.81
N GLU A 303 0.39 8.10 -22.28
CA GLU A 303 0.68 6.68 -22.42
C GLU A 303 1.34 6.16 -21.13
N CYS A 304 0.72 5.15 -20.51
CA CYS A 304 1.16 4.58 -19.25
C CYS A 304 2.54 3.90 -19.39
N GLY A 305 3.55 4.40 -18.69
CA GLY A 305 4.94 3.94 -18.83
C GLY A 305 5.58 4.29 -20.17
N GLY A 306 5.01 5.25 -20.89
CA GLY A 306 5.59 5.77 -22.12
C GLY A 306 6.87 6.56 -21.88
N SER A 307 7.55 6.91 -22.97
CA SER A 307 8.84 7.63 -22.94
C SER A 307 8.77 9.02 -23.59
N ALA A 308 7.59 9.48 -23.98
CA ALA A 308 7.45 10.79 -24.61
C ALA A 308 7.71 11.89 -23.59
N THR A 309 8.53 12.86 -23.98
CA THR A 309 8.83 14.04 -23.17
C THR A 309 8.31 15.30 -23.86
N LEU A 310 8.01 16.32 -23.06
CA LEU A 310 7.75 17.65 -23.60
C LEU A 310 9.05 18.19 -24.21
N ASP A 311 8.94 18.79 -25.39
CA ASP A 311 10.00 19.62 -25.96
C ASP A 311 10.02 21.02 -25.33
N GLU A 312 10.90 21.89 -25.81
CA GLU A 312 11.03 23.29 -25.36
C GLU A 312 9.76 24.13 -25.63
N CYS A 313 8.88 23.66 -26.50
CA CYS A 313 7.60 24.27 -26.82
C CYS A 313 6.43 23.71 -26.02
N GLY A 314 6.68 22.78 -25.10
CA GLY A 314 5.63 22.11 -24.35
C GLY A 314 4.78 21.19 -25.23
N VAL A 315 5.28 20.78 -26.39
CA VAL A 315 4.65 19.79 -27.26
C VAL A 315 5.20 18.42 -26.91
N CYS A 316 4.30 17.48 -26.63
CA CYS A 316 4.71 16.12 -26.29
C CYS A 316 5.28 15.39 -27.51
N GLY A 317 6.50 14.85 -27.38
CA GLY A 317 7.20 14.18 -28.48
C GLY A 317 7.52 15.11 -29.66
N GLY A 318 7.48 16.42 -29.44
CA GLY A 318 7.83 17.40 -30.44
C GLY A 318 9.34 17.51 -30.65
N SER A 319 9.72 18.10 -31.77
CA SER A 319 11.13 18.34 -32.14
C SER A 319 11.71 19.63 -31.53
N GLY A 320 10.92 20.39 -30.77
CA GLY A 320 11.27 21.73 -30.33
C GLY A 320 11.13 22.78 -31.44
N PRO A 321 11.42 24.06 -31.14
CA PRO A 321 11.45 25.11 -32.14
C PRO A 321 12.71 24.97 -33.00
N LEU A 322 12.62 25.42 -34.25
CA LEU A 322 13.78 25.55 -35.13
C LEU A 322 14.87 26.43 -34.47
N GLU A 323 16.14 26.15 -34.74
CA GLU A 323 17.25 26.91 -34.16
C GLU A 323 17.14 28.40 -34.51
N GLY A 324 17.08 29.26 -33.48
CA GLY A 324 16.94 30.71 -33.65
C GLY A 324 15.49 31.21 -33.73
N PHE A 325 14.50 30.33 -33.56
CA PHE A 325 13.08 30.66 -33.49
C PHE A 325 12.49 30.35 -32.11
N ASP A 326 11.40 31.04 -31.76
CA ASP A 326 10.52 30.62 -30.67
C ASP A 326 9.44 29.65 -31.17
N CYS A 327 8.62 29.19 -30.24
CA CYS A 327 7.56 28.20 -30.50
C CYS A 327 6.37 28.72 -31.31
N ASP A 328 6.25 30.05 -31.45
CA ASP A 328 5.26 30.69 -32.32
C ASP A 328 5.82 30.91 -33.74
N GLY A 329 7.08 30.49 -33.99
CA GLY A 329 7.77 30.67 -35.26
C GLY A 329 8.34 32.08 -35.45
N ASN A 330 8.44 32.89 -34.40
CA ASN A 330 9.11 34.19 -34.49
C ASN A 330 10.62 34.02 -34.36
N ALA A 331 11.37 34.76 -35.17
CA ALA A 331 12.82 34.80 -35.03
C ALA A 331 13.22 35.46 -33.70
N LEU A 332 14.00 34.74 -32.89
CA LEU A 332 14.55 35.23 -31.62
C LEU A 332 15.88 35.98 -31.80
N CYS A 333 16.44 35.92 -33.00
CA CYS A 333 17.64 36.65 -33.29
C CYS A 333 17.35 38.10 -33.69
N ALA A 334 18.30 39.01 -33.44
CA ALA A 334 18.19 40.42 -33.80
C ALA A 334 18.38 40.68 -35.32
N GLY A 335 18.06 39.72 -36.18
CA GLY A 335 18.42 39.68 -37.60
C GLY A 335 17.25 39.48 -38.56
N GLU A 336 17.53 39.05 -39.79
CA GLU A 336 16.53 38.72 -40.81
C GLU A 336 16.40 37.19 -40.96
N VAL A 337 15.20 36.73 -41.32
CA VAL A 337 14.94 35.31 -41.58
C VAL A 337 15.25 34.99 -43.04
N LEU A 338 16.20 34.08 -43.27
CA LEU A 338 16.53 33.52 -44.56
C LEU A 338 15.72 32.24 -44.78
N GLU A 339 14.84 32.25 -45.78
CA GLU A 339 14.15 31.05 -46.25
C GLU A 339 14.90 30.45 -47.42
N LEU A 340 15.11 29.14 -47.36
CA LEU A 340 15.59 28.29 -48.43
C LEU A 340 14.44 27.41 -48.89
N ASN A 341 14.38 27.11 -50.19
CA ASN A 341 13.37 26.27 -50.80
C ASN A 341 13.99 25.32 -51.83
N ASP A 342 13.53 24.08 -51.82
CA ASP A 342 13.87 22.98 -52.71
C ASP A 342 12.58 22.39 -53.31
N THR A 343 12.51 22.37 -54.64
CA THR A 343 11.33 21.92 -55.37
C THR A 343 11.03 20.42 -55.17
N TYR A 344 12.05 19.59 -54.91
CA TYR A 344 11.92 18.13 -54.91
C TYR A 344 12.06 17.49 -53.54
N GLY A 345 12.53 18.23 -52.54
CA GLY A 345 12.53 17.75 -51.16
C GLY A 345 13.67 16.79 -50.83
N ASP A 346 14.68 16.68 -51.70
CA ASP A 346 15.81 15.76 -51.56
C ASP A 346 17.11 16.46 -51.12
N GLY A 347 16.98 17.70 -50.65
CA GLY A 347 18.07 18.53 -50.17
C GLY A 347 18.88 19.19 -51.29
N TRP A 348 19.66 20.20 -50.92
CA TRP A 348 20.27 21.11 -51.89
C TRP A 348 21.46 20.54 -52.68
N ASN A 349 21.85 19.28 -52.49
CA ASN A 349 22.81 18.57 -53.35
C ASN A 349 24.13 19.35 -53.61
N GLY A 350 24.63 20.05 -52.59
CA GLY A 350 25.85 20.86 -52.63
C GLY A 350 25.66 22.31 -53.10
N ASN A 351 24.42 22.76 -53.35
CA ASN A 351 24.11 24.18 -53.47
C ASN A 351 24.21 24.84 -52.09
N ILE A 352 24.84 26.01 -52.01
CA ILE A 352 25.04 26.73 -50.75
C ILE A 352 24.86 28.22 -51.01
N VAL A 353 24.07 28.89 -50.17
CA VAL A 353 24.11 30.35 -50.06
C VAL A 353 25.00 30.73 -48.88
N THR A 354 26.04 31.52 -49.15
CA THR A 354 26.95 32.00 -48.11
C THR A 354 26.63 33.46 -47.83
N ILE A 355 26.32 33.81 -46.58
CA ILE A 355 26.04 35.19 -46.16
C ILE A 355 27.03 35.58 -45.06
N ASN A 356 27.80 36.64 -45.30
CA ASN A 356 28.85 37.12 -44.41
C ASN A 356 29.87 36.03 -44.01
N GLY A 357 30.11 35.06 -44.89
CA GLY A 357 31.04 33.95 -44.68
C GLY A 357 30.46 32.76 -43.91
N VAL A 358 29.16 32.76 -43.62
CA VAL A 358 28.42 31.61 -43.06
C VAL A 358 27.64 30.93 -44.18
N ASP A 359 27.77 29.62 -44.29
CA ASP A 359 27.14 28.79 -45.32
C ASP A 359 25.77 28.29 -44.84
N TYR A 360 24.75 28.42 -45.69
CA TYR A 360 23.40 27.93 -45.46
C TYR A 360 22.97 27.03 -46.62
N THR A 361 22.33 25.91 -46.29
CA THR A 361 21.87 24.88 -47.23
C THR A 361 20.69 24.12 -46.61
N ILE A 362 19.84 23.55 -47.44
CA ILE A 362 18.90 22.49 -47.00
C ILE A 362 19.67 21.17 -46.98
N THR A 363 19.49 20.40 -45.92
CA THR A 363 20.09 19.08 -45.72
C THR A 363 19.08 17.97 -46.02
N ASP A 364 19.51 16.72 -46.04
CA ASP A 364 18.64 15.55 -46.09
C ASP A 364 18.32 15.01 -44.68
N ASP A 365 18.57 15.82 -43.64
CA ASP A 365 18.37 15.43 -42.25
C ASP A 365 16.99 15.90 -41.74
N PRO A 366 16.03 14.97 -41.56
CA PRO A 366 14.68 15.31 -41.10
C PRO A 366 14.62 15.83 -39.65
N SER A 367 15.75 15.83 -38.92
CA SER A 367 15.86 16.48 -37.62
C SER A 367 16.23 17.98 -37.70
N ILE A 368 16.62 18.46 -38.89
CA ILE A 368 17.09 19.83 -39.13
C ILE A 368 16.13 20.60 -40.04
N ASP A 369 15.57 19.95 -41.06
CA ASP A 369 14.60 20.55 -42.00
C ASP A 369 13.61 19.51 -42.55
N ASP A 370 12.59 19.94 -43.31
CA ASP A 370 11.58 19.05 -43.91
C ASP A 370 11.97 18.57 -45.33
N GLY A 371 13.21 18.82 -45.75
CA GLY A 371 13.75 18.56 -47.09
C GLY A 371 13.29 19.54 -48.16
N TYR A 372 12.15 20.22 -47.99
CA TYR A 372 11.57 21.15 -48.97
C TYR A 372 11.90 22.61 -48.64
N THR A 373 11.91 22.97 -47.37
CA THR A 373 12.13 24.33 -46.92
C THR A 373 12.98 24.34 -45.65
N ALA A 374 13.82 25.36 -45.50
CA ALA A 374 14.56 25.60 -44.27
C ALA A 374 14.60 27.09 -43.97
N ALA A 375 14.44 27.46 -42.70
CA ALA A 375 14.51 28.84 -42.26
C ALA A 375 15.70 29.01 -41.32
N PHE A 376 16.56 29.99 -41.61
CA PHE A 376 17.73 30.30 -40.80
C PHE A 376 17.68 31.74 -40.33
N CYS A 377 18.18 31.97 -39.13
CA CYS A 377 18.48 33.32 -38.70
C CYS A 377 19.80 33.82 -39.31
N VAL A 378 19.76 34.98 -39.96
CA VAL A 378 20.95 35.74 -40.35
C VAL A 378 21.08 36.98 -39.47
N PRO A 379 22.16 37.14 -38.67
CA PRO A 379 22.35 38.31 -37.81
C PRO A 379 22.27 39.63 -38.59
N ALA A 380 21.61 40.65 -38.02
CA ALA A 380 21.52 41.96 -38.66
C ALA A 380 22.90 42.54 -38.96
N ALA A 381 23.07 43.00 -40.19
CA ALA A 381 24.28 43.68 -40.65
C ALA A 381 23.90 44.90 -41.48
N ASP A 382 24.73 45.95 -41.41
CA ASP A 382 24.57 47.13 -42.27
C ASP A 382 24.76 46.80 -43.77
N CYS A 383 25.41 45.68 -44.08
CA CYS A 383 25.58 45.17 -45.42
C CYS A 383 25.77 43.64 -45.39
N TYR A 384 25.01 42.94 -46.22
CA TYR A 384 25.19 41.50 -46.44
C TYR A 384 26.09 41.25 -47.65
N VAL A 385 27.19 40.53 -47.44
CA VAL A 385 27.97 39.95 -48.54
C VAL A 385 27.42 38.56 -48.81
N ILE A 386 26.77 38.40 -49.97
CA ILE A 386 26.12 37.16 -50.36
C ILE A 386 26.88 36.54 -51.53
N SER A 387 27.19 35.25 -51.43
CA SER A 387 27.70 34.45 -52.54
C SER A 387 26.93 33.15 -52.69
N TRP A 388 26.86 32.65 -53.92
CA TRP A 388 26.19 31.41 -54.26
C TRP A 388 27.21 30.39 -54.77
N THR A 389 27.19 29.20 -54.19
CA THR A 389 27.95 28.04 -54.65
C THR A 389 27.00 27.08 -55.37
N MET A 390 27.26 26.80 -56.65
CA MET A 390 26.47 25.85 -57.43
C MET A 390 26.91 24.42 -57.14
N GLY A 391 25.95 23.62 -56.66
CA GLY A 391 25.99 22.17 -56.65
C GLY A 391 25.26 21.58 -57.85
N SER A 392 24.75 20.36 -57.69
CA SER A 392 23.88 19.73 -58.69
C SER A 392 22.46 20.26 -58.57
N TYR A 393 21.69 20.25 -59.67
CA TYR A 393 20.28 20.64 -59.67
C TYR A 393 19.96 22.06 -59.15
N ALA A 394 20.91 23.00 -59.28
CA ALA A 394 20.75 24.39 -58.83
C ALA A 394 19.49 25.12 -59.35
N SER A 395 18.87 24.64 -60.42
CA SER A 395 17.59 25.17 -60.94
C SER A 395 16.38 24.87 -60.05
N GLU A 396 16.52 23.96 -59.09
CA GLU A 396 15.45 23.46 -58.23
C GLU A 396 15.48 24.13 -56.85
N THR A 397 16.55 24.88 -56.56
CA THR A 397 16.82 25.56 -55.29
C THR A 397 16.59 27.06 -55.38
N SER A 398 16.03 27.68 -54.34
CA SER A 398 15.83 29.14 -54.26
C SER A 398 15.91 29.65 -52.82
N TRP A 399 16.25 30.93 -52.62
CA TRP A 399 16.27 31.54 -51.28
C TRP A 399 15.78 32.98 -51.29
N SER A 400 15.28 33.44 -50.14
CA SER A 400 14.80 34.81 -49.93
C SER A 400 14.86 35.23 -48.47
N PHE A 401 14.97 36.54 -48.21
CA PHE A 401 14.75 37.09 -46.86
C PHE A 401 13.27 37.39 -46.64
N MET A 402 12.72 36.92 -45.53
CA MET A 402 11.38 37.27 -45.03
C MET A 402 11.47 38.61 -44.30
N GLY A 403 11.29 39.72 -45.03
CA GLY A 403 11.37 41.05 -44.39
C GLY A 403 11.51 42.27 -45.29
N VAL A 404 11.50 42.14 -46.63
CA VAL A 404 11.51 43.28 -47.57
C VAL A 404 10.52 43.11 -48.72
#